data_AF-T1A517-F1
#
_entry.id   AF-T1A517-F1
#
_cell.length_a   1.000
_cell.length_b   1.000
_cell.length_c   1.000
_cell.angle_alpha   90.00
_cell.angle_beta   90.00
_cell.angle_gamma   90.00
#
_symmetry.space_group_name_H-M   'P 1'
#
loop_
_entity.id
_entity.type
_entity.pdbx_description
1 polymer ?
#
loop_
_entity_poly.entity_id
_entity_poly.type
_entity_poly.pdbx_seq_one_letter_code
_entity_poly.pdbx_strand_id
1 'polypeptide(L)' 'MGKTMPQVSLNWLLSNPAVTSPIIGARNIEQLKENMGSLGWQISSNDIRRINEASAMDITYPYDIKAERQQKA' A
#
# COMPACT_ATOMS: atom_id res chain seq x y z
N MET A 1 4.59 -5.23 14.96
CA MET A 1 5.24 -4.05 14.34
C MET A 1 5.40 -2.88 15.30
N GLY A 2 4.49 -2.61 16.25
CA GLY A 2 4.65 -1.53 17.23
C GLY A 2 4.59 -0.12 16.61
N LYS A 3 3.91 0.00 15.47
CA LYS A 3 3.79 1.20 14.65
C LYS A 3 2.31 1.57 14.53
N THR A 4 2.04 2.85 14.32
CA THR A 4 0.65 3.31 14.16
C THR A 4 0.12 2.96 12.77
N MET A 5 -1.20 3.00 12.60
CA MET A 5 -1.83 2.72 11.30
C MET A 5 -1.32 3.64 10.18
N PRO A 6 -1.18 4.98 10.37
CA PRO A 6 -0.58 5.86 9.36
C PRO A 6 0.86 5.46 9.00
N GLN A 7 1.66 5.06 9.99
CA GLN A 7 3.04 4.63 9.73
C GLN A 7 3.08 3.35 8.90
N VAL A 8 2.23 2.37 9.23
CA VAL A 8 2.14 1.11 8.50
C VAL A 8 1.64 1.33 7.07
N SER A 9 0.60 2.15 6.87
CA SER A 9 0.06 2.40 5.53
C SER A 9 1.05 3.10 4.61
N LEU A 10 1.78 4.10 5.12
CA LEU A 10 2.80 4.81 4.35
C LEU A 10 4.02 3.93 4.07
N ASN A 11 4.48 3.14 5.04
CA ASN A 11 5.59 2.20 4.82
C ASN A 11 5.21 1.12 3.79
N TRP A 12 3.97 0.63 3.83
CA TRP A 12 3.46 -0.32 2.82
C TRP A 12 3.45 0.30 1.42
N LEU A 13 2.98 1.54 1.26
CA LEU A 13 3.04 2.27 0.00
C LEU A 13 4.49 2.41 -0.51
N LEU A 14 5.41 2.78 0.37
CA LEU A 14 6.85 2.91 0.06
C LEU A 14 7.53 1.58 -0.26
N SER A 15 6.96 0.44 0.15
CA SER A 15 7.48 -0.88 -0.18
C SER A 15 7.18 -1.31 -1.62
N ASN A 16 6.25 -0.62 -2.30
CA ASN A 16 5.88 -0.91 -3.68
C ASN A 16 6.86 -0.23 -4.66
N PRO A 17 7.58 -0.98 -5.51
CA PRO A 17 8.55 -0.40 -6.45
C PRO A 17 7.93 0.52 -7.52
N ALA A 18 6.61 0.44 -7.75
CA ALA A 18 5.89 1.35 -8.65
C ALA A 18 5.59 2.72 -8.00
N VAL A 19 5.85 2.89 -6.70
CA VAL A 19 5.55 4.11 -5.95
C VAL A 19 6.84 4.89 -5.68
N THR A 20 6.97 6.06 -6.28
CA THR A 20 8.14 6.94 -6.04
C THR A 20 8.01 7.72 -4.74
N SER A 21 6.84 8.31 -4.46
CA SER A 21 6.59 9.06 -3.23
C SER A 21 5.09 9.14 -2.93
N PRO A 22 4.66 8.79 -1.71
CA PRO A 22 3.29 9.07 -1.24
C PRO A 22 3.07 10.58 -1.05
N ILE A 23 1.86 11.04 -1.32
CA ILE A 23 1.41 12.39 -0.96
C ILE A 23 0.77 12.31 0.43
N ILE A 24 1.27 13.10 1.39
CA ILE A 24 0.77 13.12 2.76
C ILE A 24 0.21 14.49 3.14
N GLY A 25 -0.85 14.49 3.93
CA GLY A 25 -1.41 15.69 4.55
C GLY A 25 -1.15 15.69 6.06
N ALA A 26 -0.85 16.87 6.61
CA ALA A 26 -0.77 17.10 8.05
C ALA A 26 -1.27 18.51 8.37
N ARG A 27 -2.16 18.65 9.35
CA ARG A 27 -2.69 19.95 9.82
C ARG A 27 -1.95 20.49 11.03
N ASN A 28 -1.13 19.67 11.67
CA ASN A 28 -0.30 20.02 12.81
C ASN A 28 1.01 19.21 12.81
N ILE A 29 1.91 19.58 13.71
CA ILE A 29 3.26 19.00 13.76
C ILE A 29 3.25 17.56 14.27
N GLU A 30 2.28 17.20 15.11
CA GLU A 30 2.12 15.85 15.63
C GLU A 30 1.79 14.88 14.50
N GLN A 31 0.85 15.23 13.62
CA GLN A 31 0.52 14.44 12.43
C GLN A 31 1.71 14.33 11.47
N LEU A 32 2.47 15.40 11.28
CA LEU A 32 3.67 15.35 10.45
C LEU A 32 4.69 14.38 11.04
N LYS A 33 4.99 14.47 12.34
CA LYS A 33 5.90 13.56 13.03
C LYS A 33 5.43 12.11 12.95
N GLU A 34 4.13 11.88 13.11
CA GLU A 34 3.52 10.56 12.99
C GLU A 34 3.75 9.98 11.58
N ASN A 35 3.47 10.75 10.53
CA ASN A 35 3.72 10.35 9.14
C ASN A 35 5.20 10.08 8.87
N MET A 36 6.11 10.91 9.40
CA MET A 36 7.56 10.71 9.25
C MET A 36 8.08 9.44 9.94
N GLY A 37 7.39 8.97 10.99
CA GLY A 37 7.71 7.69 11.65
C GLY A 37 7.48 6.45 10.78
N SER A 38 6.93 6.61 9.56
CA SER A 38 6.87 5.55 8.54
C SER A 38 8.24 5.21 7.95
N LEU A 39 9.25 6.07 8.11
CA LEU A 39 10.59 5.89 7.57
C LEU A 39 11.53 5.19 8.56
N GLY A 40 12.65 4.65 8.05
CA GLY A 40 13.72 4.08 8.88
C GLY A 40 13.48 2.65 9.38
N TRP A 41 12.42 2.00 8.88
CA TRP A 41 12.13 0.58 9.11
C TRP A 41 11.39 0.01 7.91
N GLN A 42 11.19 -1.30 7.88
CA GLN A 42 10.52 -1.99 6.77
C GLN A 42 9.52 -3.01 7.33
N ILE A 43 8.35 -3.09 6.70
CA ILE A 43 7.39 -4.17 6.96
C ILE A 43 7.98 -5.50 6.46
N SER A 44 7.81 -6.58 7.23
CA SER A 44 8.28 -7.90 6.82
C SER A 44 7.57 -8.37 5.56
N SER A 45 8.22 -9.19 4.72
CA SER A 45 7.59 -9.74 3.51
C SER A 45 6.32 -10.53 3.81
N ASN A 46 6.28 -11.22 4.96
CA ASN A 46 5.11 -11.95 5.42
C ASN A 46 3.94 -11.01 5.77
N ASP A 47 4.23 -9.90 6.45
CA ASP A 47 3.21 -8.91 6.79
C ASP A 47 2.74 -8.13 5.56
N ILE A 48 3.63 -7.80 4.62
CA ILE A 48 3.25 -7.22 3.32
C ILE A 48 2.28 -8.16 2.60
N ARG A 49 2.60 -9.47 2.54
CA ARG A 49 1.72 -10.46 1.91
C ARG A 49 0.35 -10.48 2.60
N ARG A 50 0.32 -10.49 3.92
CA ARG A 50 -0.93 -10.47 4.70
C ARG A 50 -1.76 -9.20 4.46
N ILE A 51 -1.12 -8.03 4.39
CA ILE A 51 -1.80 -6.77 4.07
C ILE A 51 -2.39 -6.84 2.67
N ASN A 52 -1.61 -7.28 1.68
CA ASN A 52 -2.06 -7.41 0.29
C ASN A 52 -3.25 -8.37 0.15
N GLU A 53 -3.20 -9.52 0.82
CA GLU A 53 -4.30 -10.49 0.83
C GLU A 53 -5.57 -9.90 1.46
N ALA A 54 -5.44 -9.20 2.59
CA ALA A 54 -6.56 -8.59 3.28
C ALA A 54 -7.17 -7.39 2.53
N SER A 55 -6.37 -6.70 1.70
CA SER A 55 -6.80 -5.55 0.90
C SER A 55 -7.08 -5.89 -0.56
N ALA A 56 -6.99 -7.15 -0.96
CA ALA A 56 -7.20 -7.57 -2.34
C ALA A 56 -8.64 -7.23 -2.76
N MET A 57 -8.77 -6.52 -3.88
CA MET A 57 -10.06 -6.27 -4.51
C MET A 57 -10.36 -7.38 -5.53
N ASP A 58 -11.65 -7.66 -5.72
CA ASP A 58 -12.09 -8.55 -6.79
C ASP A 58 -11.67 -8.00 -8.15
N ILE A 59 -11.13 -8.87 -9.00
CA ILE A 59 -10.79 -8.53 -10.37
C ILE A 59 -12.09 -8.44 -11.18
N THR A 60 -12.40 -7.24 -11.67
CA THR A 60 -13.60 -6.97 -12.46
C THR A 60 -13.25 -6.59 -13.90
N TYR A 61 -14.25 -6.60 -14.77
CA TYR A 61 -14.11 -6.12 -16.15
C TYR A 61 -13.52 -4.70 -16.19
N PRO A 62 -12.57 -4.39 -17.09
CA PRO A 62 -12.07 -5.19 -18.22
C PRO A 62 -10.82 -6.03 -17.92
N TYR A 63 -10.47 -6.22 -16.65
CA TYR A 63 -9.28 -6.97 -16.24
C TYR A 63 -9.60 -8.41 -15.85
N ASP A 64 -10.86 -8.83 -15.99
CA ASP A 64 -11.29 -10.18 -15.68
C ASP A 64 -10.89 -11.18 -16.78
N ILE A 65 -10.90 -12.46 -16.42
CA ILE A 65 -10.51 -13.57 -17.33
C ILE A 65 -11.38 -13.57 -18.60
N LYS A 66 -12.62 -13.08 -18.53
CA LYS A 66 -13.52 -13.01 -19.69
C LYS A 66 -13.04 -11.96 -20.69
N ALA A 67 -12.69 -10.76 -20.24
CA ALA A 67 -12.14 -9.71 -21.09
C ALA A 67 -10.79 -10.11 -21.70
N GLU A 68 -9.91 -10.76 -20.94
CA GLU A 68 -8.63 -11.26 -21.48
C GLU A 68 -8.84 -12.26 -22.63
N ARG A 69 -9.84 -13.14 -22.52
CA ARG A 69 -10.18 -14.11 -23.58
C ARG A 69 -10.72 -13.43 -24.83
N GLN A 70 -11.49 -12.36 -24.68
CA GLN A 70 -12.05 -11.60 -25.80
C GLN A 70 -10.97 -10.87 -26.61
N GLN A 71 -9.92 -10.35 -25.98
CA GLN A 71 -8.82 -9.66 -26.68
C GLN A 71 -7.90 -10.58 -27.49
N LYS A 72 -7.88 -11.89 -27.16
CA LYS A 72 -7.02 -12.90 -27.81
C LYS A 72 -7.71 -13.65 -28.96
N ALA A 73 -9.00 -13.38 -29.19
CA ALA A 73 -9.81 -13.95 -30.27
C ALA A 73 -9.91 -12.97 -31.44
#